data_AF-A0A7H9FZF7-F1
#
_entry.id   AF-A0A7H9FZF7-F1
#
_cell.length_a   1.000
_cell.length_b   1.000
_cell.length_c   1.000
_cell.angle_alpha   90.00
_cell.angle_beta   90.00
_cell.angle_gamma   90.00
#
_symmetry.space_group_name_H-M   'P 1'
#
loop_
_entity.id
_entity.type
_entity.pdbx_description
1 polymer ?
#
loop_
_entity_poly.entity_id
_entity_poly.type
_entity_poly.pdbx_seq_one_letter_code
_entity_poly.pdbx_strand_id
1 'polypeptide(L)'
;MMSRISGIIIGFMIFFALLYCYFMASIFTKKNYAQKNLLIYQLLTPEPLKQVPRVSSDWFFVSHADEGSHLQRSEIVFTGIPKSDVQRAEEKLNAYIESYPASREMMSVVVEARAGNYDVKVIHYKSDE
;
A
#
# COMPACT_ATOMS: atom_id res chain seq x y z
N MET A 1 -27.13 -38.95 18.64
CA MET A 1 -25.69 -38.65 18.41
C MET A 1 -25.44 -37.95 17.07
N MET A 2 -26.10 -38.37 15.96
CA MET A 2 -25.99 -37.73 14.63
C MET A 2 -26.39 -36.24 14.57
N SER A 3 -27.42 -35.80 15.30
CA SER A 3 -27.84 -34.38 15.33
C SER A 3 -26.77 -33.43 15.93
N ARG A 4 -25.96 -33.91 16.89
CA ARG A 4 -24.88 -33.11 17.50
C ARG A 4 -23.69 -32.92 16.55
N ILE A 5 -23.39 -33.94 15.75
CA ILE A 5 -22.33 -33.89 14.72
C ILE A 5 -22.75 -32.95 13.58
N SER A 6 -24.02 -32.99 13.18
CA SER A 6 -24.58 -32.09 12.15
C SER A 6 -24.51 -30.62 12.58
N GLY A 7 -24.80 -30.31 13.85
CA GLY A 7 -24.65 -28.95 14.39
C GLY A 7 -23.19 -28.45 14.40
N ILE A 8 -22.22 -29.34 14.67
CA ILE A 8 -20.79 -29.01 14.61
C ILE A 8 -20.35 -28.70 13.17
N ILE A 9 -20.79 -29.51 12.21
CA ILE A 9 -20.47 -29.30 10.78
C ILE A 9 -21.03 -27.96 10.28
N ILE A 10 -22.28 -27.64 10.65
CA ILE A 10 -22.90 -26.35 10.30
C ILE A 10 -22.13 -25.19 10.94
N GLY A 11 -21.73 -25.33 12.20
CA GLY A 11 -20.89 -24.34 12.89
C GLY A 11 -19.56 -24.10 12.18
N PHE A 12 -18.88 -25.16 11.74
CA PHE A 12 -17.65 -25.05 10.95
C PHE A 12 -17.90 -24.40 9.58
N MET A 13 -18.97 -24.75 8.86
CA MET A 13 -19.30 -24.10 7.59
C MET A 13 -19.54 -22.59 7.76
N ILE A 14 -20.27 -22.19 8.80
CA ILE A 14 -20.51 -20.77 9.10
C ILE A 14 -19.19 -20.08 9.46
N PHE A 15 -18.33 -20.73 10.26
CA PHE A 15 -17.02 -20.20 10.61
C PHE A 15 -16.14 -19.99 9.37
N PHE A 16 -16.05 -20.98 8.47
CA PHE A 16 -15.29 -20.84 7.23
C PHE A 16 -15.89 -19.79 6.28
N ALA A 17 -17.22 -19.66 6.21
CA ALA A 17 -17.88 -18.63 5.43
C ALA A 17 -17.59 -17.23 5.98
N LEU A 18 -17.67 -17.03 7.29
CA LEU A 18 -17.32 -15.76 7.95
C LEU A 18 -15.83 -15.43 7.77
N LEU A 19 -14.96 -16.43 7.92
CA LEU A 19 -13.52 -16.29 7.68
C LEU A 19 -13.26 -15.85 6.24
N TYR A 20 -13.92 -16.50 5.27
CA TYR A 20 -13.82 -16.15 3.85
C TYR A 20 -14.31 -14.73 3.57
N CYS A 21 -15.48 -14.34 4.10
CA CYS A 21 -16.00 -12.98 3.99
C CYS A 21 -15.05 -11.94 4.62
N TYR A 22 -14.45 -12.25 5.77
CA TYR A 22 -13.46 -11.39 6.41
C TYR A 22 -12.20 -11.21 5.55
N PHE A 23 -11.68 -12.31 4.98
CA PHE A 23 -10.55 -12.24 4.05
C PHE A 23 -10.88 -11.44 2.79
N MET A 24 -12.05 -11.67 2.18
CA MET A 24 -12.49 -10.94 0.99
C MET A 24 -12.69 -9.45 1.29
N ALA A 25 -13.31 -9.09 2.42
CA ALA A 25 -13.44 -7.69 2.84
C ALA A 25 -12.07 -7.03 3.08
N SER A 26 -11.09 -7.78 3.59
CA SER A 26 -9.73 -7.29 3.78
C SER A 26 -9.04 -6.93 2.47
N ILE A 27 -9.37 -7.59 1.35
CA ILE A 27 -8.80 -7.27 0.02
C ILE A 27 -9.27 -5.89 -0.47
N PHE A 28 -10.53 -5.53 -0.20
CA PHE A 28 -11.12 -4.25 -0.63
C PHE A 28 -10.83 -3.08 0.31
N THR A 29 -10.29 -3.33 1.51
CA THR A 29 -9.99 -2.26 2.45
C THR A 29 -8.65 -1.63 2.09
N LYS A 30 -8.58 -0.30 1.96
CA LYS A 30 -7.32 0.45 1.80
C LYS A 30 -6.39 0.13 2.98
N LYS A 31 -5.44 -0.78 2.79
CA LYS A 31 -4.57 -1.22 3.89
C LYS A 31 -3.39 -0.27 4.01
N ASN A 32 -3.42 0.56 5.03
CA ASN A 32 -2.29 1.41 5.43
C ASN A 32 -1.30 0.54 6.23
N TYR A 33 -0.18 0.17 5.62
CA TYR A 33 0.85 -0.63 6.27
C TYR A 33 2.03 0.26 6.67
N ALA A 34 2.26 0.39 7.97
CA ALA A 34 3.51 0.93 8.50
C ALA A 34 4.55 -0.19 8.64
N GLN A 35 5.83 0.18 8.80
CA GLN A 35 6.97 -0.74 8.99
C GLN A 35 6.74 -1.83 10.06
N LYS A 36 5.84 -1.59 11.03
CA LYS A 36 5.43 -2.55 12.07
C LYS A 36 4.91 -3.90 11.54
N ASN A 37 4.50 -3.97 10.27
CA ASN A 37 4.12 -5.22 9.60
C ASN A 37 5.15 -5.58 8.52
N LEU A 38 6.43 -5.77 8.90
CA LEU A 38 7.58 -5.98 8.01
C LEU A 38 7.33 -7.06 6.95
N LEU A 39 6.70 -8.18 7.34
CA LEU A 39 6.44 -9.32 6.47
C LEU A 39 5.43 -8.96 5.37
N ILE A 40 4.35 -8.26 5.74
CA ILE A 40 3.33 -7.80 4.79
C ILE A 40 3.91 -6.71 3.88
N TYR A 41 4.73 -5.81 4.44
CA TYR A 41 5.44 -4.80 3.66
C TYR A 41 6.35 -5.44 2.61
N GLN A 42 7.16 -6.44 2.98
CA GLN A 42 8.05 -7.12 2.03
C GLN A 42 7.29 -7.91 0.97
N LEU A 43 6.13 -8.47 1.30
CA LEU A 43 5.35 -9.29 0.38
C LEU A 43 4.49 -8.46 -0.59
N LEU A 44 3.89 -7.36 -0.13
CA LEU A 44 2.90 -6.60 -0.90
C LEU A 44 3.46 -5.33 -1.56
N THR A 45 4.61 -4.83 -1.11
CA THR A 45 5.22 -3.64 -1.71
C THR A 45 5.95 -4.04 -2.98
N PRO A 46 5.75 -3.36 -4.13
CA PRO A 46 6.52 -3.61 -5.33
C PRO A 46 7.98 -3.13 -5.16
N GLU A 47 8.92 -3.78 -5.84
CA GLU A 47 10.37 -3.50 -5.72
C GLU A 47 10.75 -2.01 -5.89
N PRO A 48 10.19 -1.26 -6.86
CA PRO A 48 10.48 0.16 -6.99
C PRO A 48 10.17 0.93 -5.70
N LEU A 49 9.01 0.69 -5.08
CA LEU A 49 8.61 1.37 -3.85
C LEU A 49 9.41 0.93 -2.62
N LYS A 50 10.00 -0.27 -2.62
CA LYS A 50 10.92 -0.70 -1.55
C LYS A 50 12.23 0.07 -1.56
N GLN A 51 12.71 0.45 -2.74
CA GLN A 51 13.99 1.11 -2.96
C GLN A 51 13.91 2.64 -2.89
N VAL A 52 12.69 3.21 -2.85
CA VAL A 52 12.48 4.64 -2.69
C VAL A 52 13.23 5.18 -1.46
N PRO A 53 14.06 6.22 -1.62
CA PRO A 53 14.82 6.78 -0.52
C PRO A 53 13.89 7.37 0.54
N ARG A 54 14.16 7.07 1.81
CA ARG A 54 13.39 7.61 2.92
C ARG A 54 13.63 9.12 3.04
N VAL A 55 12.54 9.89 3.05
CA VAL A 55 12.53 11.35 3.25
C VAL A 55 11.92 11.75 4.60
N SER A 56 11.18 10.84 5.26
CA SER A 56 10.66 11.01 6.61
C SER A 56 10.81 9.69 7.39
N SER A 57 10.90 9.79 8.72
CA SER A 57 10.81 8.64 9.63
C SER A 57 9.40 8.06 9.66
N ASP A 58 8.39 8.92 9.50
CA ASP A 58 6.99 8.53 9.52
C ASP A 58 6.51 8.29 8.09
N TRP A 59 6.20 7.04 7.78
CA TRP A 59 5.71 6.65 6.47
C TRP A 59 4.81 5.43 6.53
N PHE A 60 3.95 5.28 5.52
CA PHE A 60 3.10 4.11 5.34
C PHE A 60 2.92 3.77 3.87
N PHE A 61 2.73 2.48 3.59
CA PHE A 61 2.43 1.94 2.27
C PHE A 61 0.92 1.75 2.10
N VAL A 62 0.44 1.97 0.88
CA VAL A 62 -0.94 1.79 0.47
C VAL A 62 -0.95 1.02 -0.85
N SER A 63 -1.58 -0.14 -0.86
CA SER A 63 -1.92 -0.85 -2.10
C SER A 63 -3.39 -0.59 -2.44
N HIS A 64 -3.66 -0.14 -3.67
CA HIS A 64 -5.02 -0.08 -4.19
C HIS A 64 -5.31 -1.37 -4.97
N ALA A 65 -6.41 -2.04 -4.62
CA ALA A 65 -6.90 -3.18 -5.37
C ALA A 65 -7.45 -2.71 -6.72
N ASP A 66 -7.43 -3.62 -7.71
CA ASP A 66 -7.99 -3.36 -9.03
C ASP A 66 -9.52 -3.25 -8.93
N GLU A 67 -10.03 -2.02 -8.93
CA GLU A 67 -11.48 -1.71 -8.92
C GLU A 67 -12.08 -1.73 -10.34
N GLY A 68 -11.47 -2.47 -11.27
CA GLY A 68 -11.95 -2.58 -12.65
C GLY A 68 -11.56 -1.39 -13.54
N SER A 69 -10.63 -0.55 -13.09
CA SER A 69 -10.08 0.58 -13.85
C SER A 69 -8.61 0.35 -14.22
N HIS A 70 -8.28 -0.82 -14.76
CA HIS A 70 -7.07 -1.13 -15.55
C HIS A 70 -5.66 -0.78 -15.01
N LEU A 71 -5.51 -0.18 -13.83
CA LEU A 71 -4.22 0.23 -13.29
C LEU A 71 -4.17 -0.07 -11.79
N GLN A 72 -3.56 -1.21 -11.46
CA GLN A 72 -3.18 -1.51 -10.10
C GLN A 72 -2.13 -0.47 -9.65
N ARG A 73 -2.48 0.37 -8.67
CA ARG A 73 -1.58 1.40 -8.14
C ARG A 73 -1.16 1.11 -6.71
N SER A 74 0.11 1.34 -6.43
CA SER A 74 0.71 1.22 -5.10
C SER A 74 1.37 2.53 -4.73
N GLU A 75 1.32 2.90 -3.46
CA GLU A 75 1.83 4.19 -3.00
C GLU A 75 2.61 4.04 -1.71
N ILE A 76 3.67 4.82 -1.57
CA ILE A 76 4.30 5.07 -0.28
C ILE A 76 4.11 6.54 0.08
N VAL A 77 3.62 6.79 1.29
CA VAL A 77 3.31 8.12 1.81
C VAL A 77 4.25 8.43 2.95
N PHE A 78 5.02 9.52 2.82
CA PHE A 78 5.84 10.09 3.87
C PHE A 78 5.09 11.23 4.53
N THR A 79 4.90 11.16 5.85
CA THR A 79 4.09 12.13 6.59
C THR A 79 4.94 13.05 7.45
N GLY A 80 4.35 14.19 7.82
CA GLY A 80 4.94 15.08 8.82
C GLY A 80 6.14 15.88 8.31
N ILE A 81 6.24 16.09 7.00
CA ILE A 81 7.33 16.85 6.39
C ILE A 81 7.07 18.34 6.60
N PRO A 82 8.01 19.10 7.21
CA PRO A 82 7.85 20.53 7.39
C PRO A 82 7.99 21.24 6.04
N LYS A 83 7.31 22.38 5.88
CA LYS A 83 7.29 23.15 4.63
C LYS A 83 8.69 23.44 4.04
N SER A 84 9.68 23.69 4.90
CA SER A 84 11.07 23.94 4.49
C SER A 84 11.71 22.77 3.76
N ASP A 85 11.30 21.55 4.08
CA ASP A 85 11.96 20.33 3.64
C ASP A 85 11.20 19.63 2.51
N VAL A 86 9.98 20.11 2.19
CA VAL A 86 9.12 19.56 1.13
C VAL A 86 9.83 19.58 -0.22
N GLN A 87 10.40 20.72 -0.61
CA GLN A 87 11.06 20.85 -1.91
C GLN A 87 12.25 19.89 -2.01
N ARG A 88 13.06 19.79 -0.95
CA ARG A 88 14.19 18.86 -0.89
C ARG A 88 13.73 17.40 -0.95
N ALA A 89 12.63 17.07 -0.28
CA ALA A 89 12.05 15.73 -0.31
C ALA A 89 11.54 15.38 -1.71
N GLU A 90 10.83 16.29 -2.36
CA GLU A 90 10.32 16.14 -3.72
C GLU A 90 11.47 15.97 -4.73
N GLU A 91 12.48 16.84 -4.71
CA GLU A 91 13.66 16.75 -5.58
C GLU A 91 14.39 15.41 -5.42
N LYS A 92 14.58 14.95 -4.17
CA LYS A 92 15.23 13.67 -3.89
C LYS A 92 14.45 12.49 -4.45
N LEU A 93 13.12 12.53 -4.39
CA LEU A 93 12.25 11.47 -4.90
C LEU A 93 12.14 11.51 -6.43
N ASN A 94 12.08 12.70 -7.03
CA ASN A 94 12.10 12.87 -8.48
C ASN A 94 13.43 12.38 -9.06
N ALA A 95 14.56 12.74 -8.46
CA ALA A 95 15.87 12.24 -8.88
C ALA A 95 15.95 10.70 -8.81
N TYR A 96 15.33 10.09 -7.79
CA TYR A 96 15.23 8.64 -7.71
C TYR A 96 14.43 8.06 -8.88
N ILE A 97 13.25 8.59 -9.18
CA ILE A 97 12.40 8.14 -10.30
C ILE A 97 13.14 8.28 -11.64
N GLU A 98 13.77 9.41 -11.89
CA GLU A 98 14.53 9.68 -13.12
C GLU A 98 15.74 8.74 -13.29
N SER A 99 16.39 8.39 -12.18
CA SER A 99 17.54 7.47 -12.17
C SER A 99 17.17 5.99 -12.22
N TYR A 100 15.88 5.66 -12.05
CA TYR A 100 15.45 4.27 -11.93
C TYR A 100 15.57 3.55 -13.30
N PRO A 101 16.33 2.44 -13.39
CA PRO A 101 16.72 1.85 -14.66
C PRO A 101 15.58 1.13 -15.42
N ALA A 102 14.40 1.01 -14.83
CA ALA A 102 13.27 0.31 -15.44
C ALA A 102 12.37 1.30 -16.22
N SER A 103 12.60 1.42 -17.53
CA SER A 103 11.85 2.29 -18.44
C SER A 103 10.35 1.96 -18.60
N ARG A 104 9.88 0.86 -17.99
CA ARG A 104 8.47 0.41 -18.04
C ARG A 104 7.69 0.66 -16.75
N GLU A 105 8.34 1.15 -15.70
CA GLU A 105 7.68 1.41 -14.42
C GLU A 105 7.26 2.88 -14.37
N MET A 106 5.94 3.13 -14.35
CA MET A 106 5.42 4.48 -14.27
C MET A 106 5.33 4.89 -12.80
N MET A 107 6.11 5.90 -12.41
CA MET A 107 6.10 6.45 -11.05
C MET A 107 5.89 7.97 -11.06
N SER A 108 5.24 8.50 -10.03
CA SER A 108 5.04 9.95 -9.87
C SER A 108 5.14 10.37 -8.41
N VAL A 109 5.71 11.55 -8.15
CA VAL A 109 5.70 12.18 -6.82
C VAL A 109 4.50 13.11 -6.71
N VAL A 110 3.81 13.07 -5.57
CA VAL A 110 2.69 13.97 -5.26
C VAL A 110 2.88 14.56 -3.86
N VAL A 111 2.71 15.87 -3.74
CA VAL A 111 2.78 16.59 -2.47
C VAL A 111 1.38 17.02 -2.06
N GLU A 112 0.95 16.65 -0.85
CA GLU A 112 -0.34 17.03 -0.28
C GLU A 112 -0.16 17.80 1.02
N ALA A 113 -0.93 18.88 1.20
CA ALA A 113 -0.93 19.64 2.45
C ALA A 113 -1.77 18.93 3.52
N ARG A 114 -1.24 18.81 4.74
CA ARG A 114 -1.92 18.18 5.87
C ARG A 114 -1.70 18.96 7.16
N ALA A 115 -2.73 19.70 7.58
CA ALA A 115 -2.86 20.33 8.90
C ALA A 115 -1.57 20.99 9.45
N GLY A 116 -0.89 21.79 8.62
CA GLY A 116 0.33 22.53 8.99
C GLY A 116 1.64 21.87 8.55
N ASN A 117 1.61 20.59 8.16
CA ASN A 117 2.71 19.86 7.54
C ASN A 117 2.33 19.43 6.12
N TYR A 118 3.23 18.71 5.47
CA TYR A 118 3.02 18.13 4.15
C TYR A 118 3.24 16.62 4.18
N ASP A 119 2.45 15.92 3.38
CA ASP A 119 2.63 14.53 3.07
C ASP A 119 3.19 14.45 1.64
N VAL A 120 4.33 13.77 1.47
CA VAL A 120 4.94 13.55 0.15
C VAL A 120 4.78 12.09 -0.20
N LYS A 121 4.26 11.80 -1.40
CA LYS A 121 3.87 10.46 -1.83
C LYS A 121 4.62 10.07 -3.08
N VAL A 122 5.02 8.81 -3.19
CA VAL A 122 5.44 8.21 -4.46
C VAL A 122 4.38 7.20 -4.86
N ILE A 123 3.80 7.40 -6.04
CA ILE A 123 2.81 6.51 -6.64
C ILE A 123 3.52 5.69 -7.69
N HIS A 124 3.32 4.38 -7.66
CA HIS A 124 3.76 3.41 -8.64
C HIS A 124 2.53 2.82 -9.33
N TYR A 125 2.51 2.90 -10.65
CA TYR A 125 1.47 2.31 -11.48
C TYR A 125 2.02 1.04 -12.09
N LYS A 126 1.36 -0.08 -11.83
CA LYS A 126 1.66 -1.34 -12.49
C LYS A 126 1.02 -1.30 -13.87
N SER A 127 1.86 -1.37 -14.91
CA SER A 127 1.39 -1.54 -16.28
C SER A 127 1.10 -3.02 -16.51
N ASP A 128 -0.13 -3.35 -16.88
CA ASP A 128 -0.47 -4.68 -17.41
C ASP A 128 -0.03 -4.72 -18.89
N GLU A 129 1.23 -5.11 -19.14
CA GLU A 129 1.62 -5.71 -20.43
C GLU A 129 1.46 -7.24 -20.35
#